data_AF-A0A2E0X9T6-F1
#
_entry.id   AF-A0A2E0X9T6-F1
#
_cell.length_a   1.000
_cell.length_b   1.000
_cell.length_c   1.000
_cell.angle_alpha   90.00
_cell.angle_beta   90.00
_cell.angle_gamma   90.00
#
_symmetry.space_group_name_H-M   'P 1'
#
loop_
_entity.id
_entity.type
_entity.pdbx_description
1 polymer ?
#
loop_
_entity_poly.entity_id
_entity_poly.type
_entity_poly.pdbx_seq_one_letter_code
_entity_poly.pdbx_strand_id
1 'polypeptide(L)'
;MTVSINIRRTLFAAMACVTAFSCFASRVDANEIYSPVVSPVTASPQDIVPRVDRVPGKKFTDSLDMDYVPSPHSPQPSQLGQFDGLGGAQNDLLLAIYGGFADQYNVDAQSQIRDVLFDAARENRAPLIVSTSFDQMLGADVALAAEQTTGAVQSFATRSQVVNHPHAGGVLRDIDSVDLWGPEDGPAAGFYSFENEPGGNSIYTLQTLAPGFLLPYVTAGEIAGAIGNTALTPQIDVDALMVRDVGTGLNPFDGEFGPGDSIMFSIEPIVTPEGTTLYDGGEIWVWDFGQPAEFLKHGGHVWDTAFDVAGTLKVNTENIDALEAAGVPEPAANVIAACLLGAGALARRTRRT
;
A
#
# COMPACT_ATOMS: atom_id res chain seq x y z
N MET A 1 -81.73 -4.60 1.39
CA MET A 1 -81.32 -4.08 0.07
C MET A 1 -79.97 -4.70 -0.25
N THR A 2 -79.94 -5.43 -1.36
CA THR A 2 -78.86 -6.32 -1.79
C THR A 2 -78.23 -5.72 -3.03
N VAL A 3 -76.92 -5.42 -3.03
CA VAL A 3 -76.09 -5.17 -4.22
C VAL A 3 -74.65 -5.52 -3.78
N SER A 4 -74.08 -6.68 -4.07
CA SER A 4 -73.54 -7.21 -5.34
C SER A 4 -72.31 -6.47 -5.91
N ILE A 5 -71.13 -7.05 -5.63
CA ILE A 5 -70.01 -7.38 -6.54
C ILE A 5 -69.53 -6.31 -7.53
N ASN A 6 -68.24 -5.95 -7.44
CA ASN A 6 -67.33 -6.07 -8.60
C ASN A 6 -65.85 -6.05 -8.21
N ILE A 7 -65.27 -7.25 -8.24
CA ILE A 7 -63.84 -7.50 -8.42
C ILE A 7 -63.53 -7.24 -9.90
N ARG A 8 -62.58 -6.35 -10.21
CA ARG A 8 -61.84 -6.39 -11.48
C ARG A 8 -60.35 -6.21 -11.22
N ARG A 9 -59.62 -7.29 -11.47
CA ARG A 9 -58.19 -7.32 -11.80
C ARG A 9 -57.99 -6.65 -13.16
N THR A 10 -56.96 -5.84 -13.30
CA THR A 10 -56.21 -5.73 -14.56
C THR A 10 -54.73 -5.49 -14.26
N LEU A 11 -53.92 -6.41 -14.78
CA LEU A 11 -52.45 -6.37 -14.88
C LEU A 11 -51.98 -5.33 -15.91
N PHE A 12 -50.66 -5.07 -15.88
CA PHE A 12 -49.78 -4.47 -16.89
C PHE A 12 -49.55 -2.95 -16.84
N ALA A 13 -48.37 -2.56 -16.33
CA ALA A 13 -47.35 -1.88 -17.15
C ALA A 13 -46.00 -1.89 -16.41
N ALA A 14 -45.04 -2.61 -16.99
CA ALA A 14 -43.63 -2.45 -16.70
C ALA A 14 -43.08 -1.23 -17.47
N MET A 15 -41.90 -0.77 -17.06
CA MET A 15 -40.91 -0.05 -17.86
C MET A 15 -40.97 1.50 -17.83
N ALA A 16 -39.75 2.07 -17.72
CA ALA A 16 -39.35 3.47 -17.80
C ALA A 16 -39.36 4.32 -16.50
N CYS A 17 -38.21 4.39 -15.83
CA CYS A 17 -37.53 5.66 -15.51
C CYS A 17 -36.14 5.39 -14.88
N VAL A 18 -35.22 4.86 -15.68
CA VAL A 18 -33.78 5.07 -15.51
C VAL A 18 -33.45 6.27 -16.38
N THR A 19 -33.08 7.40 -15.77
CA THR A 19 -32.22 8.50 -16.29
C THR A 19 -32.63 9.84 -15.67
N ALA A 20 -31.81 10.36 -14.76
CA ALA A 20 -31.47 11.79 -14.63
C ALA A 20 -30.65 12.02 -13.35
N PHE A 21 -29.35 11.69 -13.37
CA PHE A 21 -28.35 12.35 -12.53
C PHE A 21 -26.96 12.16 -13.16
N SER A 22 -26.65 13.02 -14.12
CA SER A 22 -25.32 13.12 -14.73
C SER A 22 -25.17 14.49 -15.37
N CYS A 23 -24.86 15.52 -14.58
CA CYS A 23 -24.34 16.80 -15.04
C CYS A 23 -23.55 17.50 -13.92
N PHE A 24 -22.44 16.90 -13.53
CA PHE A 24 -21.21 17.64 -13.20
C PHE A 24 -20.07 16.88 -13.87
N ALA A 25 -19.92 17.14 -15.17
CA ALA A 25 -18.71 16.80 -15.90
C ALA A 25 -17.66 17.84 -15.49
N SER A 26 -16.72 17.46 -14.63
CA SER A 26 -15.41 18.09 -14.63
C SER A 26 -14.82 17.85 -16.02
N ARG A 27 -14.48 18.94 -16.71
CA ARG A 27 -13.60 18.88 -17.87
C ARG A 27 -12.22 18.50 -17.35
N VAL A 28 -11.94 17.20 -17.35
CA VAL A 28 -10.57 16.70 -17.39
C VAL A 28 -10.20 16.69 -18.86
N ASP A 29 -9.31 17.60 -19.25
CA ASP A 29 -8.67 17.55 -20.56
C ASP A 29 -7.85 16.26 -20.62
N ALA A 30 -8.46 15.25 -21.22
CA ALA A 30 -7.85 13.98 -21.55
C ALA A 30 -6.78 14.22 -22.61
N ASN A 31 -5.51 14.22 -22.20
CA ASN A 31 -4.43 13.91 -23.11
C ASN A 31 -3.23 13.29 -22.38
N GLU A 32 -3.42 12.09 -21.83
CA GLU A 32 -2.53 10.95 -22.07
C GLU A 32 -3.25 9.65 -21.72
N ILE A 33 -3.47 8.80 -22.72
CA ILE A 33 -4.01 7.45 -22.54
C ILE A 33 -2.80 6.58 -22.19
N TYR A 34 -2.53 6.43 -20.90
CA TYR A 34 -1.64 5.38 -20.44
C TYR A 34 -2.40 4.05 -20.42
N SER A 35 -1.81 3.02 -21.02
CA SER A 35 -2.35 1.65 -21.02
C SER A 35 -1.23 0.64 -21.25
N PRO A 36 -0.75 -0.01 -20.19
CA PRO A 36 -0.17 -1.33 -20.31
C PRO A 36 -1.07 -2.33 -19.60
N VAL A 37 -1.93 -2.99 -20.39
CA VAL A 37 -2.52 -4.27 -20.01
C VAL A 37 -1.40 -5.30 -20.01
N VAL A 38 -0.78 -5.52 -18.86
CA VAL A 38 0.15 -6.64 -18.69
C VAL A 38 -0.67 -7.88 -18.38
N SER A 39 -0.49 -8.94 -19.17
CA SER A 39 -1.09 -10.23 -18.86
C SER A 39 -0.61 -10.70 -17.48
N PRO A 40 -1.52 -11.06 -16.54
CA PRO A 40 -1.13 -11.49 -15.21
C PRO A 40 -0.16 -12.66 -15.28
N VAL A 41 0.86 -12.62 -14.43
CA VAL A 41 1.91 -13.63 -14.38
C VAL A 41 1.32 -14.96 -13.91
N THR A 42 1.69 -16.06 -14.56
CA THR A 42 1.37 -17.42 -14.08
C THR A 42 2.06 -17.64 -12.73
N ALA A 43 1.31 -18.15 -11.75
CA ALA A 43 1.83 -18.52 -10.43
C ALA A 43 3.17 -19.25 -10.53
N SER A 44 4.19 -18.72 -9.88
CA SER A 44 5.51 -19.34 -9.81
C SER A 44 5.73 -19.91 -8.42
N PRO A 45 6.47 -21.03 -8.26
CA PRO A 45 6.98 -21.44 -6.95
C PRO A 45 7.65 -20.26 -6.24
N GLN A 46 7.38 -20.18 -4.94
CA GLN A 46 7.74 -19.10 -4.01
C GLN A 46 9.23 -18.73 -4.13
N ASP A 47 9.53 -17.43 -3.97
CA ASP A 47 10.85 -16.80 -4.07
C ASP A 47 11.34 -16.36 -5.47
N ILE A 48 10.42 -16.04 -6.39
CA ILE A 48 10.77 -15.32 -7.64
C ILE A 48 10.39 -13.85 -7.52
N VAL A 49 11.39 -12.98 -7.68
CA VAL A 49 11.17 -11.54 -7.87
C VAL A 49 10.70 -11.32 -9.32
N PRO A 50 9.45 -10.87 -9.56
CA PRO A 50 8.98 -10.55 -10.90
C PRO A 50 9.73 -9.35 -11.46
N ARG A 51 9.78 -9.24 -12.80
CA ARG A 51 10.22 -8.00 -13.43
C ARG A 51 9.25 -6.87 -13.05
N VAL A 52 9.75 -5.69 -12.75
CA VAL A 52 8.94 -4.52 -12.35
C VAL A 52 7.83 -4.18 -13.36
N ASP A 53 8.08 -4.36 -14.67
CA ASP A 53 7.09 -4.17 -15.74
C ASP A 53 5.98 -5.25 -15.79
N ARG A 54 6.03 -6.24 -14.89
CA ARG A 54 5.01 -7.29 -14.73
C ARG A 54 4.18 -7.13 -13.47
N VAL A 55 4.53 -6.18 -12.61
CA VAL A 55 3.78 -5.88 -11.39
C VAL A 55 2.76 -4.78 -11.73
N PRO A 56 1.45 -5.03 -11.60
CA PRO A 56 0.42 -4.05 -11.90
C PRO A 56 0.27 -3.02 -10.77
N GLY A 57 -0.39 -1.90 -11.07
CA GLY A 57 -0.91 -0.94 -10.09
C GLY A 57 0.15 -0.30 -9.20
N LYS A 58 1.33 -0.05 -9.74
CA LYS A 58 2.47 0.46 -8.98
C LYS A 58 2.31 1.95 -8.72
N LYS A 59 2.39 2.33 -7.46
CA LYS A 59 2.39 3.72 -7.01
C LYS A 59 3.61 4.00 -6.16
N PHE A 60 3.98 5.26 -6.08
CA PHE A 60 5.11 5.70 -5.28
C PHE A 60 4.94 7.16 -4.86
N THR A 61 5.72 7.59 -3.90
CA THR A 61 5.96 9.01 -3.60
C THR A 61 7.44 9.32 -3.74
N ASP A 62 7.72 10.58 -4.03
CA ASP A 62 9.03 11.23 -3.90
C ASP A 62 8.71 12.60 -3.30
N SER A 63 9.66 13.22 -2.63
CA SER A 63 9.73 14.62 -2.21
C SER A 63 9.30 15.68 -3.26
N LEU A 64 8.99 15.28 -4.50
CA LEU A 64 8.68 16.14 -5.63
C LEU A 64 7.52 15.61 -6.47
N ASP A 65 6.77 16.57 -7.04
CA ASP A 65 5.69 16.32 -7.99
C ASP A 65 6.21 15.63 -9.28
N MET A 66 5.42 14.66 -9.76
CA MET A 66 5.75 13.78 -10.88
C MET A 66 5.36 14.36 -12.24
N ASP A 67 4.58 15.45 -12.29
CA ASP A 67 4.17 16.02 -13.57
C ASP A 67 5.26 16.84 -14.27
N TYR A 68 5.47 16.48 -15.54
CA TYR A 68 6.09 17.34 -16.53
C TYR A 68 5.07 18.32 -17.11
N VAL A 69 5.04 19.54 -16.56
CA VAL A 69 4.61 20.72 -17.31
C VAL A 69 5.66 21.83 -17.12
N PRO A 70 6.28 22.37 -18.19
CA PRO A 70 7.09 23.56 -18.06
C PRO A 70 6.19 24.76 -17.71
N SER A 71 6.10 25.07 -16.41
CA SER A 71 5.49 26.27 -15.80
C SER A 71 3.95 26.37 -15.77
N PRO A 72 3.33 26.87 -14.67
CA PRO A 72 3.78 26.92 -13.28
C PRO A 72 2.95 25.95 -12.42
N HIS A 73 3.52 24.80 -12.07
CA HIS A 73 2.96 23.91 -11.05
C HIS A 73 3.85 23.98 -9.82
N SER A 74 3.24 24.20 -8.66
CA SER A 74 3.93 24.15 -7.37
C SER A 74 3.98 22.70 -6.92
N PRO A 75 5.15 22.20 -6.46
CA PRO A 75 5.25 20.86 -5.88
C PRO A 75 4.12 20.62 -4.89
N GLN A 76 3.51 19.44 -4.98
CA GLN A 76 2.43 19.00 -4.10
C GLN A 76 2.99 17.89 -3.20
N PRO A 77 3.30 18.17 -1.91
CA PRO A 77 3.92 17.20 -0.99
C PRO A 77 3.19 15.86 -0.87
N SER A 78 1.87 15.86 -1.09
CA SER A 78 1.03 14.68 -0.97
C SER A 78 0.52 14.12 -2.30
N GLN A 79 1.25 14.40 -3.39
CA GLN A 79 1.00 13.82 -4.70
C GLN A 79 1.58 12.42 -4.78
N LEU A 80 0.74 11.44 -5.10
CA LEU A 80 1.18 10.09 -5.45
C LEU A 80 1.52 10.04 -6.94
N GLY A 81 2.59 9.33 -7.29
CA GLY A 81 2.93 8.96 -8.66
C GLY A 81 2.49 7.54 -9.00
N GLN A 82 2.26 7.28 -10.28
CA GLN A 82 2.17 5.93 -10.84
C GLN A 82 3.32 5.70 -11.81
N PHE A 83 3.78 4.45 -11.94
CA PHE A 83 4.83 4.10 -12.90
C PHE A 83 4.64 2.74 -13.59
N ASP A 84 5.23 2.62 -14.77
CA ASP A 84 5.06 1.47 -15.66
C ASP A 84 6.13 0.38 -15.51
N GLY A 85 7.29 0.71 -14.93
CA GLY A 85 8.45 -0.17 -14.82
C GLY A 85 9.35 -0.18 -16.07
N LEU A 86 9.04 0.68 -17.05
CA LEU A 86 9.76 0.94 -18.29
C LEU A 86 10.26 2.41 -18.37
N GLY A 87 10.06 3.19 -17.31
CA GLY A 87 10.46 4.60 -17.18
C GLY A 87 9.36 5.63 -17.45
N GLY A 88 8.13 5.18 -17.73
CA GLY A 88 6.94 6.02 -17.80
C GLY A 88 6.35 6.21 -16.40
N ALA A 89 6.13 7.46 -16.01
CA ALA A 89 5.43 7.81 -14.78
C ALA A 89 4.49 8.99 -15.03
N GLN A 90 3.46 9.13 -14.18
CA GLN A 90 2.45 10.18 -14.24
C GLN A 90 1.90 10.47 -12.84
N ASN A 91 1.31 11.66 -12.63
CA ASN A 91 0.54 11.92 -11.42
C ASN A 91 -0.67 11.00 -11.29
N ASP A 92 -0.96 10.65 -10.03
CA ASP A 92 -2.16 9.96 -9.60
C ASP A 92 -2.90 10.80 -8.56
N LEU A 93 -3.10 10.26 -7.36
CA LEU A 93 -3.94 10.85 -6.34
C LEU A 93 -3.22 11.98 -5.61
N LEU A 94 -3.90 13.13 -5.48
CA LEU A 94 -3.46 14.21 -4.60
C LEU A 94 -4.19 14.10 -3.25
N LEU A 95 -3.51 13.72 -2.16
CA LEU A 95 -4.18 13.48 -0.88
C LEU A 95 -4.69 14.77 -0.21
N ALA A 96 -4.07 15.92 -0.50
CA ALA A 96 -4.50 17.23 0.00
C ALA A 96 -5.99 17.54 -0.27
N ILE A 97 -6.60 16.98 -1.32
CA ILE A 97 -8.03 17.20 -1.61
C ILE A 97 -8.97 16.46 -0.64
N TYR A 98 -8.44 15.47 0.09
CA TYR A 98 -9.15 14.64 1.07
C TYR A 98 -8.82 15.02 2.52
N GLY A 99 -7.89 15.95 2.73
CA GLY A 99 -7.56 16.48 4.04
C GLY A 99 -6.70 17.72 3.89
N GLY A 100 -7.23 18.89 4.23
CA GLY A 100 -6.51 20.16 4.08
C GLY A 100 -5.30 20.35 4.99
N PHE A 101 -4.91 19.33 5.76
CA PHE A 101 -3.62 19.29 6.45
C PHE A 101 -2.55 18.61 5.58
N ALA A 102 -2.94 17.65 4.71
CA ALA A 102 -2.02 16.89 3.88
C ALA A 102 -1.35 17.72 2.79
N ASP A 103 -1.70 19.00 2.63
CA ASP A 103 -0.96 19.93 1.78
C ASP A 103 0.36 20.40 2.41
N GLN A 104 0.56 20.16 3.71
CA GLN A 104 1.71 20.62 4.49
C GLN A 104 2.76 19.53 4.74
N TYR A 105 2.46 18.27 4.43
CA TYR A 105 3.28 17.12 4.80
C TYR A 105 3.57 16.24 3.59
N ASN A 106 4.78 15.68 3.55
CA ASN A 106 5.14 14.63 2.61
C ASN A 106 4.47 13.31 3.00
N VAL A 107 4.31 12.41 2.04
CA VAL A 107 3.81 11.06 2.29
C VAL A 107 5.00 10.14 2.45
N ASP A 108 5.17 9.64 3.67
CA ASP A 108 6.37 8.89 4.09
C ASP A 108 6.11 7.39 4.13
N ALA A 109 4.86 6.97 3.98
CA ALA A 109 4.53 5.57 3.74
C ALA A 109 3.18 5.45 3.07
N GLN A 110 2.98 4.39 2.29
CA GLN A 110 1.68 4.06 1.73
C GLN A 110 1.48 2.54 1.68
N SER A 111 0.23 2.10 1.74
CA SER A 111 -0.13 0.70 1.53
C SER A 111 -1.56 0.58 1.02
N GLN A 112 -1.88 -0.54 0.36
CA GLN A 112 -3.26 -0.89 0.05
C GLN A 112 -4.05 -1.25 1.30
N ILE A 113 -5.38 -1.20 1.18
CA ILE A 113 -6.22 -1.60 2.31
C ILE A 113 -6.02 -3.08 2.70
N ARG A 114 -5.68 -3.92 1.71
CA ARG A 114 -5.31 -5.32 1.86
C ARG A 114 -4.17 -5.61 0.92
N ASP A 115 -2.97 -5.42 1.44
CA ASP A 115 -1.79 -5.88 0.77
C ASP A 115 -1.87 -7.41 0.59
N VAL A 116 -1.90 -7.82 -0.68
CA VAL A 116 -2.13 -9.22 -1.08
C VAL A 116 -0.94 -10.12 -0.72
N LEU A 117 0.24 -9.55 -0.49
CA LEU A 117 1.45 -10.27 -0.15
C LEU A 117 1.90 -10.05 1.30
N PHE A 118 1.18 -9.26 2.11
CA PHE A 118 1.45 -9.04 3.53
C PHE A 118 1.79 -10.34 4.30
N ASP A 119 0.86 -11.30 4.31
CA ASP A 119 1.04 -12.56 5.05
C ASP A 119 2.19 -13.38 4.47
N ALA A 120 2.39 -13.33 3.15
CA ALA A 120 3.48 -14.04 2.50
C ALA A 120 4.85 -13.43 2.84
N ALA A 121 4.96 -12.10 2.90
CA ALA A 121 6.18 -11.40 3.31
C ALA A 121 6.47 -11.70 4.80
N ARG A 122 5.47 -11.48 5.67
CA ARG A 122 5.57 -11.77 7.11
C ARG A 122 6.05 -13.20 7.40
N GLU A 123 5.58 -14.18 6.63
CA GLU A 123 5.94 -15.59 6.80
C GLU A 123 7.20 -16.02 6.03
N ASN A 124 7.96 -15.07 5.48
CA ASN A 124 9.15 -15.30 4.66
C ASN A 124 8.89 -16.24 3.46
N ARG A 125 7.76 -16.03 2.77
CA ARG A 125 7.30 -16.77 1.57
C ARG A 125 7.25 -15.93 0.30
N ALA A 126 7.42 -14.61 0.40
CA ALA A 126 7.54 -13.70 -0.72
C ALA A 126 8.75 -12.76 -0.51
N PRO A 127 9.50 -12.41 -1.57
CA PRO A 127 10.50 -11.36 -1.51
C PRO A 127 9.98 -10.06 -0.93
N LEU A 128 10.79 -9.45 -0.06
CA LEU A 128 10.56 -8.13 0.49
C LEU A 128 11.12 -7.08 -0.46
N ILE A 129 10.37 -6.03 -0.73
CA ILE A 129 10.80 -4.87 -1.52
C ILE A 129 10.99 -3.70 -0.59
N VAL A 130 12.14 -3.04 -0.70
CA VAL A 130 12.48 -1.88 0.12
C VAL A 130 13.10 -0.77 -0.71
N SER A 131 12.89 0.47 -0.26
CA SER A 131 13.75 1.62 -0.56
C SER A 131 14.47 2.08 0.72
N THR A 132 15.43 2.98 0.56
CA THR A 132 16.18 3.58 1.66
C THR A 132 16.42 5.04 1.33
N SER A 133 16.58 5.91 2.32
CA SER A 133 16.86 7.32 2.03
C SER A 133 18.04 7.52 1.08
N PHE A 134 17.86 8.44 0.15
CA PHE A 134 18.78 8.79 -0.93
C PHE A 134 19.00 7.71 -2.01
N ASP A 135 18.22 6.62 -2.00
CA ASP A 135 17.89 5.70 -3.09
C ASP A 135 19.00 5.21 -4.05
N GLN A 136 20.27 5.26 -3.68
CA GLN A 136 21.39 4.71 -4.47
C GLN A 136 21.76 3.32 -3.99
N MET A 137 20.82 2.40 -4.12
CA MET A 137 21.01 1.03 -3.65
C MET A 137 21.92 0.20 -4.56
N LEU A 138 22.51 -0.81 -3.95
CA LEU A 138 23.37 -1.83 -4.55
C LEU A 138 24.57 -1.25 -5.30
N GLY A 139 24.99 -0.03 -4.96
CA GLY A 139 26.06 0.73 -5.61
C GLY A 139 25.73 1.14 -7.05
N ALA A 140 24.45 1.27 -7.40
CA ALA A 140 23.96 1.53 -8.75
C ALA A 140 22.74 2.47 -8.75
N ASP A 141 22.08 2.58 -9.91
CA ASP A 141 20.85 3.36 -10.12
C ASP A 141 19.59 2.65 -9.53
N VAL A 142 19.73 1.84 -8.48
CA VAL A 142 18.63 1.02 -7.94
C VAL A 142 17.81 1.84 -6.96
N ALA A 143 16.53 2.04 -7.27
CA ALA A 143 15.57 2.76 -6.43
C ALA A 143 14.71 1.81 -5.58
N LEU A 144 14.59 0.54 -5.98
CA LEU A 144 13.93 -0.50 -5.18
C LEU A 144 14.79 -1.76 -5.20
N ALA A 145 15.15 -2.25 -4.01
CA ALA A 145 15.82 -3.52 -3.83
C ALA A 145 14.81 -4.61 -3.44
N ALA A 146 15.08 -5.85 -3.84
CA ALA A 146 14.36 -7.02 -3.39
C ALA A 146 15.26 -7.91 -2.55
N GLU A 147 14.85 -8.20 -1.31
CA GLU A 147 15.40 -9.29 -0.50
C GLU A 147 14.56 -10.55 -0.73
N GLN A 148 15.21 -11.60 -1.25
CA GLN A 148 14.61 -12.92 -1.39
C GLN A 148 14.47 -13.61 -0.04
N THR A 149 13.63 -14.65 0.03
CA THR A 149 13.38 -15.42 1.28
C THR A 149 14.63 -16.10 1.86
N THR A 150 15.70 -16.17 1.06
CA THR A 150 17.01 -16.70 1.40
C THR A 150 18.02 -15.66 1.87
N GLY A 151 17.64 -14.37 1.90
CA GLY A 151 18.51 -13.23 2.22
C GLY A 151 19.33 -12.73 1.03
N ALA A 152 19.15 -13.34 -0.16
CA ALA A 152 19.80 -12.85 -1.36
C ALA A 152 19.13 -11.55 -1.82
N VAL A 153 19.94 -10.51 -2.02
CA VAL A 153 19.45 -9.20 -2.49
C VAL A 153 19.70 -9.01 -3.99
N GLN A 154 18.73 -8.40 -4.67
CA GLN A 154 18.84 -8.01 -6.08
C GLN A 154 18.08 -6.71 -6.36
N SER A 155 18.35 -6.11 -7.51
CA SER A 155 17.57 -4.94 -7.97
C SER A 155 16.16 -5.38 -8.36
N PHE A 156 15.14 -4.70 -7.84
CA PHE A 156 13.76 -4.81 -8.31
C PHE A 156 13.47 -3.78 -9.40
N ALA A 157 13.76 -2.50 -9.11
CA ALA A 157 13.61 -1.40 -10.05
C ALA A 157 14.79 -0.42 -9.96
N THR A 158 15.24 0.07 -11.11
CA THR A 158 16.13 1.23 -11.19
C THR A 158 15.34 2.53 -11.22
N ARG A 159 15.97 3.67 -10.88
CA ARG A 159 15.33 4.99 -11.01
C ARG A 159 14.79 5.20 -12.42
N SER A 160 15.59 4.84 -13.43
CA SER A 160 15.21 4.87 -14.85
C SER A 160 14.08 3.91 -15.24
N GLN A 161 13.73 2.91 -14.44
CA GLN A 161 12.54 2.08 -14.64
C GLN A 161 11.29 2.67 -13.98
N VAL A 162 11.46 3.49 -12.94
CA VAL A 162 10.38 4.22 -12.28
C VAL A 162 10.09 5.50 -13.07
N VAL A 163 11.11 6.35 -13.29
CA VAL A 163 11.01 7.64 -13.98
C VAL A 163 12.21 7.84 -14.91
N ASN A 164 11.98 7.92 -16.22
CA ASN A 164 13.02 8.14 -17.24
C ASN A 164 12.81 9.39 -18.10
N HIS A 165 11.90 10.26 -17.70
CA HIS A 165 11.64 11.51 -18.39
C HIS A 165 12.00 12.70 -17.48
N PRO A 166 12.42 13.84 -18.03
CA PRO A 166 12.58 15.06 -17.24
C PRO A 166 11.23 15.47 -16.66
N HIS A 167 11.12 15.59 -15.34
CA HIS A 167 9.96 16.19 -14.66
C HIS A 167 10.40 17.45 -13.91
N ALA A 168 9.44 18.27 -13.45
CA ALA A 168 9.75 19.53 -12.76
C ALA A 168 10.58 19.31 -11.48
N GLY A 169 10.47 18.11 -10.89
CA GLY A 169 11.28 17.65 -9.76
C GLY A 169 12.74 17.29 -10.11
N GLY A 170 13.06 16.97 -11.36
CA GLY A 170 14.40 16.57 -11.78
C GLY A 170 14.50 15.09 -12.12
N VAL A 171 15.43 14.38 -11.45
CA VAL A 171 15.57 12.92 -11.52
C VAL A 171 15.02 12.38 -10.21
N LEU A 172 14.31 11.24 -10.23
CA LEU A 172 13.85 10.53 -9.03
C LEU A 172 14.96 10.50 -7.97
N ARG A 173 14.71 11.11 -6.81
CA ARG A 173 15.75 11.28 -5.79
C ARG A 173 15.65 10.21 -4.73
N ASP A 174 14.44 10.06 -4.21
CA ASP A 174 14.07 9.23 -3.08
C ASP A 174 12.66 8.70 -3.28
N ILE A 175 12.47 7.40 -3.17
CA ILE A 175 11.16 6.79 -3.06
C ILE A 175 10.81 6.75 -1.57
N ASP A 176 9.96 7.70 -1.17
CA ASP A 176 9.49 7.84 0.21
C ASP A 176 8.28 6.93 0.51
N SER A 177 7.75 6.23 -0.50
CA SER A 177 6.80 5.14 -0.29
C SER A 177 6.56 4.38 -1.59
N VAL A 178 6.13 3.13 -1.50
CA VAL A 178 5.74 2.33 -2.66
C VAL A 178 4.51 1.50 -2.35
N ASP A 179 3.64 1.35 -3.34
CA ASP A 179 2.52 0.41 -3.33
C ASP A 179 2.61 -0.44 -4.60
N LEU A 180 2.61 -1.77 -4.46
CA LEU A 180 2.62 -2.71 -5.57
C LEU A 180 1.33 -3.55 -5.58
N TRP A 181 0.95 -4.05 -6.76
CA TRP A 181 -0.21 -4.93 -6.97
C TRP A 181 -1.58 -4.25 -6.87
N GLY A 182 -1.61 -2.92 -6.97
CA GLY A 182 -2.84 -2.14 -6.87
C GLY A 182 -3.76 -2.27 -8.09
N PRO A 183 -4.99 -1.77 -7.99
CA PRO A 183 -5.82 -1.55 -9.17
C PRO A 183 -5.20 -0.45 -10.05
N GLU A 184 -5.06 -0.71 -11.35
CA GLU A 184 -4.44 0.23 -12.31
C GLU A 184 -5.33 1.45 -12.64
N ASP A 185 -6.65 1.37 -12.43
CA ASP A 185 -7.63 2.36 -12.93
C ASP A 185 -8.65 2.84 -11.87
N GLY A 186 -8.30 2.84 -10.58
CA GLY A 186 -9.23 3.21 -9.50
C GLY A 186 -8.64 4.18 -8.48
N PRO A 187 -9.46 5.05 -7.85
CA PRO A 187 -9.03 5.78 -6.66
C PRO A 187 -8.60 4.75 -5.63
N ALA A 188 -7.31 4.72 -5.30
CA ALA A 188 -6.82 3.81 -4.28
C ALA A 188 -7.36 4.30 -2.95
N ALA A 189 -8.31 3.54 -2.41
CA ALA A 189 -8.42 3.51 -0.97
C ALA A 189 -7.17 2.78 -0.45
N GLY A 190 -6.61 3.31 0.62
CA GLY A 190 -5.30 2.90 1.11
C GLY A 190 -4.99 3.49 2.46
N PHE A 191 -3.80 3.19 2.92
CA PHE A 191 -3.22 3.70 4.15
C PHE A 191 -2.03 4.58 3.81
N TYR A 192 -1.83 5.62 4.61
CA TYR A 192 -0.78 6.62 4.41
C TYR A 192 -0.18 7.04 5.74
N SER A 193 1.14 7.18 5.78
CA SER A 193 1.85 7.93 6.81
C SER A 193 2.25 9.30 6.24
N PHE A 194 2.46 10.27 7.12
CA PHE A 194 2.91 11.60 6.75
C PHE A 194 3.97 12.10 7.71
N GLU A 195 4.97 12.79 7.17
CA GLU A 195 6.08 13.38 7.94
C GLU A 195 5.59 14.11 9.19
N ASN A 196 6.26 13.88 10.32
CA ASN A 196 5.99 14.47 11.63
C ASN A 196 4.60 14.14 12.23
N GLU A 197 3.92 13.10 11.77
CA GLU A 197 2.71 12.54 12.36
C GLU A 197 1.62 13.57 12.70
N PRO A 198 1.01 14.23 11.69
CA PRO A 198 0.06 15.30 11.89
C PRO A 198 -1.04 14.90 12.87
N GLY A 199 -1.32 15.74 13.85
CA GLY A 199 -2.35 15.46 14.87
C GLY A 199 -2.04 14.28 15.80
N GLY A 200 -0.80 13.77 15.81
CA GLY A 200 -0.37 12.62 16.61
C GLY A 200 -0.83 11.27 16.04
N ASN A 201 -1.18 11.22 14.75
CA ASN A 201 -1.61 10.00 14.07
C ASN A 201 -0.51 9.53 13.13
N SER A 202 -0.14 8.24 13.26
CA SER A 202 0.89 7.60 12.46
C SER A 202 0.41 7.05 11.13
N ILE A 203 -0.84 6.61 11.11
CA ILE A 203 -1.42 6.04 9.90
C ILE A 203 -2.79 6.65 9.72
N TYR A 204 -3.05 7.09 8.50
CA TYR A 204 -4.34 7.54 8.01
C TYR A 204 -4.88 6.51 7.03
N THR A 205 -6.20 6.36 6.99
CA THR A 205 -6.89 5.61 5.94
C THR A 205 -7.69 6.56 5.06
N LEU A 206 -7.64 6.33 3.75
CA LEU A 206 -8.56 6.92 2.79
C LEU A 206 -9.60 5.87 2.39
N GLN A 207 -10.84 6.04 2.84
CA GLN A 207 -11.94 5.17 2.44
C GLN A 207 -12.75 5.79 1.30
N THR A 208 -12.98 5.02 0.24
CA THR A 208 -13.85 5.42 -0.88
C THR A 208 -15.34 5.14 -0.62
N LEU A 209 -15.67 4.35 0.42
CA LEU A 209 -17.05 3.95 0.76
C LEU A 209 -17.75 4.88 1.78
N ALA A 210 -16.99 5.68 2.52
CA ALA A 210 -17.45 6.72 3.43
C ALA A 210 -17.02 8.10 2.88
N PRO A 211 -17.34 9.26 3.50
CA PRO A 211 -17.05 10.53 2.85
C PRO A 211 -15.54 10.63 2.66
N GLY A 212 -15.08 10.61 1.40
CA GLY A 212 -13.67 10.50 1.02
C GLY A 212 -12.84 11.57 1.70
N PHE A 213 -12.30 11.23 2.85
CA PHE A 213 -11.46 12.06 3.70
C PHE A 213 -10.41 11.15 4.29
N LEU A 214 -9.25 11.71 4.62
CA LEU A 214 -8.25 11.05 5.44
C LEU A 214 -8.78 10.93 6.86
N LEU A 215 -8.85 9.71 7.38
CA LEU A 215 -9.26 9.40 8.73
C LEU A 215 -8.10 8.80 9.50
N PRO A 216 -7.86 9.20 10.77
CA PRO A 216 -6.90 8.51 11.62
C PRO A 216 -7.20 7.01 11.73
N TYR A 217 -6.17 6.18 11.59
CA TYR A 217 -6.24 4.73 11.70
C TYR A 217 -5.43 4.20 12.89
N VAL A 218 -4.18 4.64 13.01
CA VAL A 218 -3.27 4.32 14.13
C VAL A 218 -2.58 5.58 14.62
N THR A 219 -2.44 5.72 15.93
CA THR A 219 -1.75 6.84 16.57
C THR A 219 -0.28 6.55 16.86
N ALA A 220 0.55 7.61 16.91
CA ALA A 220 1.95 7.50 17.35
C ALA A 220 2.07 6.93 18.78
N GLY A 221 1.07 7.20 19.63
CA GLY A 221 0.98 6.63 20.98
C GLY A 221 0.79 5.13 20.97
N GLU A 222 -0.01 4.61 20.04
CA GLU A 222 -0.26 3.19 19.88
C GLU A 222 0.97 2.46 19.33
N ILE A 223 1.65 3.01 18.32
CA ILE A 223 2.93 2.47 17.80
C ILE A 223 3.98 2.40 18.91
N ALA A 224 4.22 3.51 19.63
CA ALA A 224 5.17 3.56 20.74
C ALA A 224 4.82 2.56 21.87
N GLY A 225 3.52 2.40 22.14
CA GLY A 225 3.01 1.40 23.08
C GLY A 225 3.26 -0.03 22.63
N ALA A 226 3.07 -0.32 21.33
CA ALA A 226 3.29 -1.64 20.73
C ALA A 226 4.77 -2.03 20.74
N ILE A 227 5.68 -1.08 20.43
CA ILE A 227 7.14 -1.23 20.56
C ILE A 227 7.55 -1.46 22.02
N GLY A 228 6.71 -1.08 22.98
CA GLY A 228 6.93 -1.29 24.41
C GLY A 228 7.58 -0.10 25.12
N ASN A 229 7.61 1.07 24.49
CA ASN A 229 8.16 2.29 25.07
C ASN A 229 7.32 3.52 24.71
N THR A 230 6.30 3.80 25.52
CA THR A 230 5.40 4.97 25.33
C THR A 230 6.11 6.33 25.43
N ALA A 231 7.36 6.39 25.90
CA ALA A 231 8.11 7.65 25.90
C ALA A 231 8.53 8.06 24.48
N LEU A 232 8.49 7.14 23.51
CA LEU A 232 8.84 7.39 22.12
C LEU A 232 7.73 8.06 21.32
N THR A 233 6.52 8.24 21.86
CA THR A 233 5.39 8.84 21.14
C THR A 233 5.73 10.13 20.38
N PRO A 234 6.53 11.08 20.91
CA PRO A 234 6.88 12.30 20.17
C PRO A 234 7.95 12.12 19.08
N GLN A 235 8.48 10.90 18.94
CA GLN A 235 9.59 10.54 18.06
C GLN A 235 9.19 9.45 17.06
N ILE A 236 7.97 8.91 17.16
CA ILE A 236 7.46 8.02 16.12
C ILE A 236 7.23 8.88 14.88
N ASP A 237 7.79 8.43 13.77
CA ASP A 237 7.48 8.86 12.42
C ASP A 237 7.55 7.60 11.55
N VAL A 238 6.47 7.23 10.86
CA VAL A 238 6.42 5.97 10.09
C VAL A 238 6.89 6.20 8.66
N ASP A 239 8.02 5.58 8.31
CA ASP A 239 8.71 5.76 7.02
C ASP A 239 8.48 4.60 6.04
N ALA A 240 7.81 3.53 6.47
CA ALA A 240 7.47 2.44 5.57
C ALA A 240 6.26 1.68 6.09
N LEU A 241 5.41 1.16 5.20
CA LEU A 241 4.15 0.58 5.62
C LEU A 241 3.64 -0.52 4.69
N MET A 242 3.24 -1.64 5.28
CA MET A 242 2.29 -2.59 4.69
C MET A 242 1.14 -2.82 5.66
N VAL A 243 -0.09 -2.94 5.17
CA VAL A 243 -1.28 -3.14 6.01
C VAL A 243 -2.12 -4.33 5.57
N ARG A 244 -2.60 -5.06 6.57
CA ARG A 244 -3.63 -6.08 6.44
C ARG A 244 -4.80 -5.73 7.37
N ASP A 245 -5.78 -5.02 6.82
CA ASP A 245 -7.08 -4.76 7.46
C ASP A 245 -8.08 -5.85 7.06
N VAL A 246 -8.59 -6.60 8.03
CA VAL A 246 -9.56 -7.69 7.81
C VAL A 246 -11.01 -7.23 7.95
N GLY A 247 -11.24 -6.05 8.53
CA GLY A 247 -12.54 -5.45 8.81
C GLY A 247 -13.49 -6.31 9.66
N THR A 248 -14.63 -5.75 10.01
CA THR A 248 -15.68 -6.43 10.76
C THR A 248 -16.81 -6.99 9.89
N GLY A 249 -16.82 -8.32 9.74
CA GLY A 249 -17.99 -9.09 9.25
C GLY A 249 -18.47 -8.74 7.84
N LEU A 250 -19.36 -7.74 7.72
CA LEU A 250 -19.97 -7.28 6.46
C LEU A 250 -19.21 -6.13 5.79
N ASN A 251 -18.35 -5.43 6.54
CA ASN A 251 -17.47 -4.42 5.97
C ASN A 251 -16.05 -5.00 5.90
N PRO A 252 -15.49 -5.25 4.70
CA PRO A 252 -14.13 -5.72 4.59
C PRO A 252 -13.09 -4.67 5.02
N PHE A 253 -13.50 -3.41 5.21
CA PHE A 253 -12.65 -2.27 5.57
C PHE A 253 -13.43 -1.33 6.48
N ASP A 254 -13.34 -1.51 7.79
CA ASP A 254 -14.04 -0.63 8.74
C ASP A 254 -13.25 0.62 9.11
N GLY A 255 -11.96 0.67 8.76
CA GLY A 255 -11.13 1.88 8.94
C GLY A 255 -10.78 2.16 10.38
N GLU A 256 -10.88 1.15 11.23
CA GLU A 256 -10.42 1.18 12.60
C GLU A 256 -9.38 0.08 12.76
N PHE A 257 -8.23 0.37 13.37
CA PHE A 257 -7.25 -0.68 13.65
C PHE A 257 -7.77 -1.54 14.81
N GLY A 258 -8.14 -2.79 14.52
CA GLY A 258 -8.91 -3.65 15.40
C GLY A 258 -8.54 -5.13 15.35
N PRO A 259 -9.31 -5.98 16.07
CA PRO A 259 -9.00 -7.41 16.18
C PRO A 259 -8.90 -8.14 14.83
N GLY A 260 -7.70 -8.65 14.56
CA GLY A 260 -7.39 -9.39 13.33
C GLY A 260 -6.60 -8.59 12.30
N ASP A 261 -6.46 -7.28 12.53
CA ASP A 261 -5.63 -6.39 11.72
C ASP A 261 -4.16 -6.52 12.11
N SER A 262 -3.32 -6.29 11.11
CA SER A 262 -1.87 -6.33 11.25
C SER A 262 -1.25 -5.23 10.40
N ILE A 263 -0.14 -4.68 10.87
CA ILE A 263 0.72 -3.79 10.08
C ILE A 263 2.17 -4.29 10.10
N MET A 264 2.92 -3.98 9.04
CA MET A 264 4.38 -4.01 9.03
C MET A 264 4.87 -2.61 8.74
N PHE A 265 5.86 -2.14 9.48
CA PHE A 265 6.29 -0.76 9.36
C PHE A 265 7.76 -0.55 9.72
N SER A 266 8.35 0.51 9.16
CA SER A 266 9.60 1.12 9.61
C SER A 266 9.30 2.45 10.31
N ILE A 267 10.27 3.00 11.03
CA ILE A 267 10.21 4.33 11.63
C ILE A 267 11.50 5.11 11.36
N GLU A 268 11.43 6.44 11.36
CA GLU A 268 12.62 7.32 11.25
C GLU A 268 13.65 6.97 12.35
N PRO A 269 14.98 7.15 12.10
CA PRO A 269 16.00 6.84 13.09
C PRO A 269 15.82 7.64 14.39
N ILE A 270 15.67 6.94 15.51
CA ILE A 270 15.53 7.55 16.83
C ILE A 270 16.88 7.58 17.55
N VAL A 271 17.37 8.79 17.81
CA VAL A 271 18.52 9.03 18.68
C VAL A 271 18.08 9.44 20.10
N THR A 272 18.71 8.82 21.09
CA THR A 272 18.55 9.20 22.51
C THR A 272 19.04 10.63 22.76
N PRO A 273 18.60 11.30 23.84
CA PRO A 273 19.12 12.62 24.23
C PRO A 273 20.65 12.65 24.41
N GLU A 274 21.26 11.52 24.75
CA GLU A 274 22.70 11.34 24.89
C GLU A 274 23.44 11.19 23.54
N GLY A 275 22.70 11.16 22.42
CA GLY A 275 23.23 11.01 21.07
C GLY A 275 23.56 9.56 20.70
N THR A 276 23.07 8.58 21.46
CA THR A 276 23.18 7.15 21.10
C THR A 276 21.97 6.78 20.25
N THR A 277 22.19 6.12 19.11
CA THR A 277 21.11 5.55 18.29
C THR A 277 20.36 4.48 19.08
N LEU A 278 19.05 4.66 19.22
CA LEU A 278 18.14 3.69 19.81
C LEU A 278 17.59 2.77 18.72
N TYR A 279 17.12 3.39 17.63
CA TYR A 279 16.71 2.74 16.39
C TYR A 279 17.37 3.46 15.24
N ASP A 280 17.92 2.74 14.28
CA ASP A 280 18.67 3.30 13.15
C ASP A 280 17.83 3.50 11.89
N GLY A 281 16.54 3.13 11.95
CA GLY A 281 15.59 3.23 10.85
C GLY A 281 15.64 2.02 9.90
N GLY A 282 16.54 1.07 10.16
CA GLY A 282 16.64 -0.20 9.45
C GLY A 282 15.68 -1.27 9.97
N GLU A 283 14.97 -1.00 11.05
CA GLU A 283 14.09 -1.96 11.69
C GLU A 283 12.76 -2.11 10.96
N ILE A 284 12.34 -3.36 10.75
CA ILE A 284 10.99 -3.65 10.25
C ILE A 284 10.22 -4.35 11.35
N TRP A 285 9.17 -3.69 11.81
CA TRP A 285 8.28 -4.18 12.84
C TRP A 285 7.09 -4.90 12.21
N VAL A 286 6.63 -5.95 12.88
CA VAL A 286 5.35 -6.60 12.61
C VAL A 286 4.49 -6.42 13.85
N TRP A 287 3.30 -5.86 13.67
CA TRP A 287 2.38 -5.62 14.77
C TRP A 287 0.99 -6.15 14.48
N ASP A 288 0.58 -7.16 15.24
CA ASP A 288 -0.81 -7.61 15.31
C ASP A 288 -1.57 -6.83 16.37
N PHE A 289 -2.81 -6.45 16.06
CA PHE A 289 -3.64 -5.74 17.01
C PHE A 289 -3.69 -6.44 18.38
N GLY A 290 -3.44 -5.66 19.43
CA GLY A 290 -3.48 -6.11 20.82
C GLY A 290 -2.30 -6.99 21.26
N GLN A 291 -1.30 -7.21 20.41
CA GLN A 291 -0.02 -7.82 20.78
C GLN A 291 1.09 -6.76 20.84
N PRO A 292 2.23 -7.04 21.50
CA PRO A 292 3.46 -6.28 21.30
C PRO A 292 3.94 -6.39 19.85
N ALA A 293 4.58 -5.35 19.33
CA ALA A 293 5.27 -5.40 18.05
C ALA A 293 6.54 -6.26 18.19
N GLU A 294 6.86 -7.02 17.14
CA GLU A 294 8.08 -7.84 17.05
C GLU A 294 8.83 -7.51 15.76
N PHE A 295 10.15 -7.62 15.77
CA PHE A 295 10.93 -7.48 14.54
C PHE A 295 10.61 -8.59 13.54
N LEU A 296 10.55 -8.21 12.26
CA LEU A 296 10.32 -9.10 11.14
C LEU A 296 11.46 -10.12 11.02
N LYS A 297 11.10 -11.39 10.81
CA LYS A 297 12.02 -12.48 10.49
C LYS A 297 11.88 -12.82 9.03
N HIS A 298 12.77 -12.28 8.20
CA HIS A 298 12.78 -12.45 6.75
C HIS A 298 14.21 -12.66 6.26
N GLY A 299 14.41 -13.27 5.10
CA GLY A 299 15.73 -13.42 4.50
C GLY A 299 16.69 -14.32 5.28
N GLY A 300 16.20 -15.05 6.29
CA GLY A 300 17.04 -15.84 7.20
C GLY A 300 17.70 -15.04 8.33
N HIS A 301 17.29 -13.79 8.54
CA HIS A 301 17.77 -12.92 9.62
C HIS A 301 16.59 -12.20 10.32
N VAL A 302 16.90 -11.27 11.22
CA VAL A 302 15.93 -10.45 11.95
C VAL A 302 16.18 -9.01 11.54
N TRP A 303 15.13 -8.30 11.12
CA TRP A 303 15.18 -6.88 10.78
C TRP A 303 15.11 -6.02 12.05
N ASP A 304 16.18 -6.06 12.85
CA ASP A 304 16.40 -5.25 14.04
C ASP A 304 17.61 -4.31 13.86
N THR A 305 17.89 -3.44 14.83
CA THR A 305 19.01 -2.46 14.82
C THR A 305 20.40 -3.10 14.66
N ALA A 306 20.54 -4.42 14.80
CA ALA A 306 21.82 -5.10 14.59
C ALA A 306 22.02 -5.55 13.14
N PHE A 307 20.97 -5.52 12.31
CA PHE A 307 21.05 -5.83 10.89
C PHE A 307 21.64 -4.65 10.11
N ASP A 308 22.73 -4.92 9.39
CA ASP A 308 23.46 -3.92 8.59
C ASP A 308 22.76 -3.72 7.23
N VAL A 309 21.70 -2.90 7.20
CA VAL A 309 20.95 -2.55 5.99
C VAL A 309 21.89 -1.85 5.01
N ALA A 310 22.68 -0.89 5.50
CA ALA A 310 23.62 -0.13 4.68
C ALA A 310 24.62 -1.03 3.97
N GLY A 311 25.24 -1.97 4.67
CA GLY A 311 26.18 -2.94 4.11
C GLY A 311 25.51 -3.96 3.19
N THR A 312 24.32 -4.44 3.55
CA THR A 312 23.57 -5.44 2.78
C THR A 312 23.08 -4.87 1.45
N LEU A 313 22.48 -3.69 1.50
CA LEU A 313 21.94 -2.98 0.34
C LEU A 313 22.97 -2.06 -0.33
N LYS A 314 24.20 -1.94 0.20
CA LYS A 314 25.27 -1.06 -0.31
C LYS A 314 24.82 0.39 -0.48
N VAL A 315 24.15 0.92 0.53
CA VAL A 315 23.75 2.32 0.66
C VAL A 315 24.52 3.00 1.78
N ASN A 316 24.27 4.28 2.00
CA ASN A 316 24.94 5.09 3.04
C ASN A 316 24.04 5.40 4.24
N THR A 317 22.86 4.76 4.32
CA THR A 317 21.87 4.96 5.39
C THR A 317 21.33 3.60 5.83
N GLU A 318 20.87 3.51 7.08
CA GLU A 318 20.09 2.36 7.54
C GLU A 318 18.59 2.57 7.32
N ASN A 319 18.14 3.83 7.14
CA ASN A 319 16.71 4.18 7.09
C ASN A 319 15.99 3.56 5.88
N ILE A 320 14.92 2.84 6.17
CA ILE A 320 14.00 2.25 5.18
C ILE A 320 12.82 3.20 4.96
N ASP A 321 12.66 3.65 3.71
CA ASP A 321 11.68 4.69 3.31
C ASP A 321 10.52 4.10 2.48
N ALA A 322 10.56 2.81 2.17
CA ALA A 322 9.43 2.13 1.56
C ALA A 322 9.52 0.64 1.85
N LEU A 323 8.35 0.02 1.97
CA LEU A 323 8.21 -1.39 2.29
C LEU A 323 7.03 -1.98 1.54
N GLU A 324 7.29 -3.08 0.84
CA GLU A 324 6.28 -3.79 0.07
C GLU A 324 6.76 -5.23 -0.17
N ALA A 325 5.97 -6.04 -0.87
CA ALA A 325 6.38 -7.37 -1.27
C ALA A 325 6.18 -7.62 -2.77
N ALA A 326 7.03 -8.49 -3.31
CA ALA A 326 6.92 -8.91 -4.69
C ALA A 326 6.84 -10.43 -4.79
N GLY A 327 5.90 -10.90 -5.59
CA GLY A 327 5.68 -12.31 -5.83
C GLY A 327 4.51 -12.47 -6.78
N VAL A 328 4.32 -13.65 -7.35
CA VAL A 328 3.09 -13.91 -8.09
C VAL A 328 2.03 -14.29 -7.07
N PRO A 329 0.96 -13.49 -6.86
CA PRO A 329 -0.08 -13.85 -5.92
C PRO A 329 -0.62 -15.23 -6.27
N GLU A 330 -0.75 -16.11 -5.28
CA GLU A 330 -1.28 -17.45 -5.54
C GLU A 330 -2.67 -17.29 -6.17
N PRO A 331 -2.93 -17.92 -7.33
CA PRO A 331 -4.21 -17.78 -7.99
C PRO A 331 -5.28 -18.31 -7.04
N ALA A 332 -6.29 -17.47 -6.77
CA ALA A 332 -7.46 -17.81 -5.96
C ALA A 332 -8.18 -19.11 -6.43
N ALA A 333 -7.81 -19.64 -7.60
CA ALA A 333 -8.16 -20.97 -8.07
C ALA A 333 -7.91 -22.10 -7.04
N ASN A 334 -6.89 -22.02 -6.18
CA ASN A 334 -6.67 -23.02 -5.12
C ASN A 334 -7.75 -22.95 -4.03
N VAL A 335 -8.22 -21.75 -3.69
CA VAL A 335 -9.34 -21.53 -2.76
C VAL A 335 -10.65 -22.03 -3.39
N ILE A 336 -10.88 -21.75 -4.67
CA ILE A 336 -12.05 -22.25 -5.41
C ILE A 336 -12.04 -23.78 -5.48
N ALA A 337 -10.89 -24.41 -5.73
CA ALA A 337 -10.76 -25.86 -5.75
C ALA A 337 -11.04 -26.49 -4.37
N ALA A 338 -10.54 -25.89 -3.29
CA ALA A 338 -10.82 -26.32 -1.92
C ALA A 338 -12.31 -26.19 -1.56
N CYS A 339 -12.95 -25.09 -1.94
CA CYS A 339 -14.39 -24.87 -1.75
C CYS A 339 -15.23 -25.87 -2.56
N LEU A 340 -14.84 -26.18 -3.80
CA LEU A 340 -15.54 -27.15 -4.65
C LEU A 340 -15.39 -28.59 -4.12
N LEU A 341 -14.21 -28.95 -3.59
CA LEU A 341 -13.99 -30.25 -2.96
C LEU A 341 -14.77 -30.39 -1.64
N GLY A 342 -14.84 -29.32 -0.84
CA GLY A 342 -15.65 -29.26 0.39
C GLY A 342 -17.16 -29.38 0.12
N ALA A 343 -17.66 -28.66 -0.89
CA ALA A 343 -19.06 -28.74 -1.32
C ALA A 343 -19.42 -30.13 -1.87
N GLY A 344 -18.51 -30.78 -2.60
CA GLY A 344 -18.69 -32.15 -3.10
C GLY A 344 -18.74 -33.20 -1.98
N ALA A 345 -17.97 -33.02 -0.90
CA ALA A 345 -18.00 -33.90 0.26
C ALA A 345 -19.31 -33.78 1.06
N LEU A 346 -19.84 -32.55 1.25
CA LEU A 346 -21.14 -32.35 1.88
C LEU A 346 -22.30 -32.92 1.03
N ALA A 347 -22.27 -32.72 -0.29
CA ALA A 347 -23.30 -33.24 -1.19
C ALA A 347 -23.34 -34.79 -1.26
N ARG A 348 -22.22 -35.48 -1.00
CA ARG A 348 -22.18 -36.94 -0.86
C ARG A 348 -22.70 -37.44 0.48
N ARG A 349 -22.58 -36.64 1.55
CA ARG A 349 -23.04 -37.00 2.90
C ARG A 349 -24.57 -36.94 3.00
N THR A 350 -25.22 -35.98 2.34
CA THR A 350 -26.68 -35.83 2.35
C THR A 350 -27.44 -36.86 1.50
N ARG A 351 -26.75 -37.61 0.62
CA ARG A 351 -27.37 -38.71 -0.15
C ARG A 351 -27.31 -40.07 0.55
N ARG A 352 -26.67 -40.17 1.71
CA ARG A 352 -26.51 -41.43 2.49
C ARG A 352 -27.32 -41.46 3.79
N THR A 353 -28.18 -40.47 4.01
CA THR A 353 -29.16 -40.41 5.10
C THR A 353 -30.55 -40.44 4.52
#